data_AF-A0A7R9ZEH3-F1
#
_entry.id   AF-A0A7R9ZEH3-F1
#
_cell.length_a   1.000
_cell.length_b   1.000
_cell.length_c   1.000
_cell.angle_alpha   90.00
_cell.angle_beta   90.00
_cell.angle_gamma   90.00
#
_symmetry.space_group_name_H-M   'P 1'
#
loop_
_entity.id
_entity.type
_entity.pdbx_description
1 polymer ?
#
loop_
_entity_poly.entity_id
_entity_poly.type
_entity_poly.pdbx_seq_one_letter_code
_entity_poly.pdbx_strand_id
1 'polypeptide(L)'
;TISTGVNADVFVLDLHDAPQSKIDALLNNGKVVLCLFSAGTYENWRDDWDDFFDGFNNIPTVADIGGWGEWWLDISRIGELKPIMSSRIQMAKDKGCDGIEGGV
;
A
#
# COMPACT_ATOMS: atom_id res chain seq x y z
N THR A 1 11.58 -10.41 -8.67
CA THR A 1 12.35 -10.87 -7.48
C THR A 1 12.96 -9.68 -6.79
N ILE A 2 12.81 -9.51 -5.47
CA ILE A 2 13.41 -8.39 -4.72
C ILE A 2 14.91 -8.66 -4.50
N SER A 3 15.76 -7.79 -5.03
CA SER A 3 17.22 -7.84 -4.83
C SER A 3 17.60 -7.14 -3.54
N THR A 4 18.01 -7.90 -2.53
CA THR A 4 18.36 -7.39 -1.19
C THR A 4 19.86 -7.12 -1.03
N GLY A 5 20.67 -7.39 -2.05
CA GLY A 5 22.12 -7.13 -2.06
C GLY A 5 22.52 -5.76 -2.61
N VAL A 6 21.54 -4.91 -2.90
CA VAL A 6 21.80 -3.54 -3.38
C VAL A 6 22.37 -2.72 -2.22
N ASN A 7 23.42 -1.94 -2.50
CA ASN A 7 23.99 -1.03 -1.52
C ASN A 7 23.13 0.25 -1.39
N ALA A 8 22.00 0.12 -0.70
CA ALA A 8 21.08 1.19 -0.37
C ALA A 8 20.80 1.19 1.14
N ASP A 9 20.46 2.35 1.69
CA ASP A 9 20.11 2.49 3.11
C ASP A 9 18.61 2.28 3.36
N VAL A 10 17.79 2.67 2.38
CA VAL A 10 16.32 2.59 2.43
C VAL A 10 15.80 1.75 1.26
N PHE A 11 14.86 0.87 1.55
CA PHE A 11 14.12 0.08 0.55
C PHE A 11 12.63 0.40 0.65
N VAL A 12 12.04 0.79 -0.48
CA VAL A 12 10.58 0.96 -0.61
C VAL A 12 10.04 -0.29 -1.29
N LEU A 13 9.15 -1.00 -0.61
CA LEU A 13 8.61 -2.28 -1.07
C LEU A 13 7.09 -2.24 -1.06
N ASP A 14 6.46 -2.84 -2.07
CA ASP A 14 5.00 -2.97 -2.13
C ASP A 14 4.46 -3.69 -0.87
N LEU A 15 3.47 -3.07 -0.21
CA LEU A 15 2.89 -3.57 1.03
C LEU A 15 2.24 -4.94 0.84
N HIS A 16 1.58 -5.17 -0.28
CA HIS A 16 0.81 -6.40 -0.51
C HIS A 16 1.71 -7.52 -1.06
N ASP A 17 2.58 -7.19 -2.03
CA ASP A 17 3.31 -8.20 -2.81
C ASP A 17 4.66 -8.59 -2.21
N ALA A 18 5.27 -7.73 -1.38
CA ALA A 18 6.57 -8.05 -0.80
C ALA A 18 6.47 -9.23 0.18
N PRO A 19 7.20 -10.35 -0.05
CA PRO A 19 7.18 -11.47 0.88
C PRO A 19 7.79 -11.08 2.23
N GLN A 20 7.20 -11.56 3.33
CA GLN A 20 7.71 -11.30 4.69
C GLN A 20 9.20 -11.62 4.83
N SER A 21 9.64 -12.75 4.26
CA SER A 21 11.05 -13.17 4.30
C SER A 21 12.02 -12.18 3.65
N LYS A 22 11.56 -11.35 2.71
CA LYS A 22 12.39 -10.30 2.09
C LYS A 22 12.46 -9.04 2.96
N ILE A 23 11.36 -8.70 3.62
CA ILE A 23 11.31 -7.62 4.60
C ILE A 23 12.25 -7.96 5.76
N ASP A 24 12.09 -9.15 6.35
CA ASP A 24 12.92 -9.63 7.45
C ASP A 24 14.42 -9.65 7.08
N ALA A 25 14.75 -10.10 5.87
CA ALA A 25 16.14 -10.13 5.41
C ALA A 25 16.76 -8.73 5.29
N LEU A 26 15.99 -7.71 4.90
CA LEU A 26 16.48 -6.33 4.83
C LEU A 26 16.64 -5.73 6.22
N LEU A 27 15.64 -5.89 7.09
CA LEU A 27 15.67 -5.43 8.47
C LEU A 27 16.84 -6.05 9.25
N ASN A 28 17.06 -7.36 9.12
CA ASN A 28 18.17 -8.07 9.76
C ASN A 28 19.55 -7.61 9.26
N ASN A 29 19.62 -7.03 8.06
CA ASN A 29 20.83 -6.41 7.51
C ASN A 29 20.94 -4.92 7.86
N GLY A 30 20.12 -4.42 8.79
CA GLY A 30 20.14 -3.04 9.27
C GLY A 30 19.64 -2.02 8.25
N LYS A 31 18.82 -2.44 7.28
CA LYS A 31 18.22 -1.54 6.29
C LYS A 31 16.90 -0.99 6.81
N VAL A 32 16.57 0.24 6.41
CA VAL A 32 15.25 0.84 6.64
C VAL A 32 14.29 0.34 5.57
N VAL A 33 13.14 -0.18 5.96
CA VAL A 33 12.10 -0.65 5.03
C VAL A 33 10.84 0.21 5.15
N LEU A 34 10.47 0.86 4.04
CA LEU A 34 9.19 1.56 3.90
C LEU A 34 8.23 0.68 3.09
N CYS A 35 7.04 0.45 3.62
CA CYS A 35 6.00 -0.31 2.93
C CYS A 35 5.08 0.65 2.15
N LEU A 36 5.01 0.42 0.85
CA LEU A 36 4.29 1.24 -0.13
C LEU A 36 2.87 0.74 -0.31
N PHE A 37 1.91 1.65 -0.22
CA PHE A 37 0.57 1.48 -0.80
C PHE A 37 0.08 2.82 -1.32
N SER A 38 -0.83 2.83 -2.31
CA SER A 38 -1.44 4.09 -2.71
C SER A 38 -2.47 4.54 -1.68
N ALA A 39 -2.26 5.74 -1.14
CA ALA A 39 -3.22 6.42 -0.29
C ALA A 39 -4.12 7.38 -1.09
N GLY A 40 -3.77 7.63 -2.37
CA GLY A 40 -4.44 8.57 -3.26
C GLY A 40 -5.36 7.92 -4.30
N THR A 41 -5.19 6.64 -4.58
CA THR A 41 -5.93 5.92 -5.63
C THR A 41 -6.57 4.62 -5.14
N TYR A 42 -7.64 4.26 -5.84
CA TYR A 42 -8.21 2.93 -5.87
C TYR A 42 -7.54 2.13 -6.98
N GLU A 43 -6.83 1.07 -6.60
CA GLU A 43 -6.21 0.08 -7.49
C GLU A 43 -7.12 -1.17 -7.57
N ASN A 44 -7.72 -1.47 -8.72
CA ASN A 44 -8.71 -2.58 -8.81
C ASN A 44 -8.12 -3.99 -8.71
N TRP A 45 -6.80 -4.10 -8.70
CA TRP A 45 -6.08 -5.36 -8.51
C TRP A 45 -5.76 -5.63 -7.03
N ARG A 46 -6.21 -4.76 -6.11
CA ARG A 46 -6.09 -4.99 -4.67
C ARG A 46 -7.39 -5.59 -4.14
N ASP A 47 -7.27 -6.79 -3.59
CA ASP A 47 -8.44 -7.53 -3.08
C ASP A 47 -9.01 -6.94 -1.78
N ASP A 48 -8.27 -6.05 -1.09
CA ASP A 48 -8.67 -5.52 0.22
C ASP A 48 -9.82 -4.50 0.13
N TRP A 49 -10.16 -3.99 -1.06
CA TRP A 49 -11.28 -3.08 -1.22
C TRP A 49 -12.64 -3.72 -0.96
N ASP A 50 -12.78 -5.02 -1.26
CA ASP A 50 -14.03 -5.76 -1.09
C ASP A 50 -14.40 -5.98 0.39
N ASP A 51 -13.43 -5.85 1.30
CA ASP A 51 -13.68 -5.88 2.75
C ASP A 51 -14.35 -4.59 3.27
N PHE A 52 -14.30 -3.50 2.51
CA PHE A 52 -14.80 -2.17 2.92
C PHE A 52 -15.93 -1.63 2.06
N PHE A 53 -16.04 -2.08 0.81
CA PHE A 53 -17.03 -1.58 -0.15
C PHE A 53 -17.66 -2.73 -0.93
N ASP A 54 -18.99 -2.68 -1.06
CA ASP A 54 -19.75 -3.68 -1.85
C ASP A 54 -19.71 -3.32 -3.34
N GLY A 55 -18.55 -3.59 -3.97
CA GLY A 55 -18.31 -3.35 -5.38
C GLY A 55 -17.95 -1.91 -5.76
N PHE A 56 -17.41 -1.77 -6.97
CA PHE A 56 -16.78 -0.56 -7.49
C PHE A 56 -17.61 0.73 -7.34
N ASN A 57 -18.92 0.67 -7.60
CA ASN A 57 -19.78 1.86 -7.55
C ASN A 57 -19.90 2.50 -6.16
N ASN A 58 -19.52 1.77 -5.10
CA ASN A 58 -19.53 2.27 -3.73
C ASN A 58 -18.17 2.83 -3.28
N ILE A 59 -17.11 2.63 -4.06
CA ILE A 59 -15.77 3.12 -3.75
C ILE A 59 -15.73 4.64 -4.03
N PRO A 60 -15.31 5.48 -3.06
CA PRO A 60 -15.21 6.93 -3.24
C PRO A 60 -14.13 7.31 -4.26
N THR A 61 -14.50 7.41 -5.54
CA THR A 61 -13.60 7.82 -6.63
C THR A 61 -14.12 9.06 -7.36
N VAL A 62 -13.21 9.86 -7.94
CA VAL A 62 -13.54 11.10 -8.67
C VAL A 62 -13.20 11.05 -10.16
N ALA A 63 -12.19 10.28 -10.56
CA ALA A 63 -11.78 10.15 -11.95
C ALA A 63 -10.87 8.94 -12.16
N ASP A 64 -10.96 8.32 -13.34
CA ASP A 64 -9.95 7.37 -13.84
C ASP A 64 -8.63 8.10 -14.09
N ILE A 65 -7.50 7.52 -13.67
CA ILE A 65 -6.17 8.10 -13.90
C ILE A 65 -5.70 7.96 -15.36
N GLY A 66 -6.41 7.18 -16.17
CA GLY A 66 -6.13 6.97 -17.59
C GLY A 66 -5.32 5.72 -17.89
N GLY A 67 -5.28 4.74 -16.97
CA GLY A 67 -4.57 3.48 -17.17
C GLY A 67 -4.59 2.55 -15.96
N TRP A 68 -4.15 1.30 -16.18
CA TRP A 68 -3.87 0.27 -15.15
C TRP A 68 -5.06 -0.28 -14.37
N GLY A 69 -6.25 0.34 -14.45
CA GLY A 69 -7.37 -0.01 -13.57
C GLY A 69 -7.26 0.74 -12.25
N GLU A 70 -7.03 2.05 -12.34
CA GLU A 70 -6.74 2.90 -11.20
C GLU A 70 -7.53 4.21 -11.25
N TRP A 71 -8.04 4.65 -10.09
CA TRP A 71 -8.91 5.81 -9.99
C TRP A 71 -8.50 6.70 -8.83
N TRP A 72 -8.53 8.01 -9.01
CA TRP A 72 -8.36 8.99 -7.94
C TRP A 72 -9.45 8.82 -6.89
N LEU A 73 -9.05 8.76 -5.62
CA LEU A 73 -9.99 8.73 -4.49
C LEU A 73 -10.56 10.11 -4.20
N ASP A 74 -11.83 10.14 -3.81
CA ASP A 74 -12.44 11.34 -3.23
C ASP A 74 -12.00 11.50 -1.76
N ILE A 75 -10.84 12.10 -1.54
CA ILE A 75 -10.28 12.29 -0.18
C ILE A 75 -11.18 13.15 0.73
N SER A 76 -12.16 13.88 0.18
CA SER A 76 -13.14 14.60 1.01
C SER A 76 -14.06 13.64 1.78
N ARG A 77 -14.21 12.40 1.30
CA ARG A 77 -14.95 11.31 1.93
C ARG A 77 -14.08 10.48 2.88
N ILE A 78 -13.17 11.16 3.60
CA ILE A 78 -12.20 10.53 4.51
C ILE A 78 -12.83 9.62 5.56
N GLY A 79 -14.09 9.87 5.97
CA GLY A 79 -14.81 9.00 6.91
C GLY A 79 -14.99 7.57 6.38
N GLU A 80 -15.16 7.42 5.08
CA GLU A 80 -15.34 6.13 4.38
C GLU A 80 -14.01 5.50 3.97
N LEU A 81 -13.01 6.32 3.65
CA LEU A 81 -11.68 5.85 3.23
C LEU A 81 -10.77 5.50 4.41
N LYS A 82 -10.95 6.15 5.57
CA LYS A 82 -10.09 5.94 6.73
C LYS A 82 -10.00 4.48 7.20
N PRO A 83 -11.07 3.66 7.20
CA PRO A 83 -10.99 2.25 7.59
C PRO A 83 -9.97 1.44 6.76
N ILE A 84 -10.05 1.47 5.43
CA ILE A 84 -9.11 0.74 4.57
C ILE A 84 -7.67 1.26 4.72
N MET A 85 -7.49 2.59 4.78
CA MET A 85 -6.16 3.17 4.98
C MET A 85 -5.56 2.79 6.34
N SER A 86 -6.39 2.74 7.39
CA SER A 86 -5.95 2.28 8.72
C SER A 86 -5.59 0.80 8.71
N SER A 87 -6.34 -0.03 7.97
CA SER A 87 -6.02 -1.44 7.78
C SER A 87 -4.67 -1.64 7.10
N ARG A 88 -4.37 -0.88 6.05
CA ARG A 88 -3.06 -0.91 5.36
C ARG A 88 -1.91 -0.45 6.25
N ILE A 89 -2.12 0.60 7.05
CA ILE A 89 -1.14 1.06 8.05
C ILE A 89 -0.88 -0.05 9.09
N GLN A 90 -1.92 -0.72 9.56
CA GLN A 90 -1.80 -1.82 10.51
C GLN A 90 -1.06 -3.01 9.88
N MET A 91 -1.36 -3.36 8.62
CA MET A 91 -0.65 -4.40 7.88
C MET A 91 0.84 -4.08 7.75
N ALA A 92 1.21 -2.83 7.42
CA ALA A 92 2.61 -2.42 7.35
C ALA A 92 3.34 -2.61 8.70
N LYS A 93 2.66 -2.24 9.79
CA LYS A 93 3.18 -2.45 11.14
C LYS A 93 3.34 -3.93 11.47
N ASP A 94 2.37 -4.77 11.11
CA ASP A 94 2.40 -6.22 11.37
C ASP A 94 3.48 -6.93 10.57
N LYS A 95 3.81 -6.42 9.37
CA LYS A 95 4.95 -6.88 8.56
C LYS A 95 6.31 -6.36 9.08
N GLY A 96 6.33 -5.50 10.08
CA GLY A 96 7.54 -4.97 10.70
C GLY A 96 8.23 -3.85 9.92
N CYS A 97 7.54 -3.19 8.98
CA CYS A 97 8.11 -2.08 8.24
C CYS A 97 8.44 -0.91 9.18
N ASP A 98 9.54 -0.20 8.94
CA ASP A 98 9.95 0.96 9.74
C ASP A 98 9.07 2.19 9.49
N GLY A 99 8.43 2.24 8.33
CA GLY A 99 7.54 3.30 7.93
C GLY A 99 6.71 2.95 6.71
N ILE A 100 5.97 3.95 6.23
CA ILE A 100 5.05 3.84 5.11
C ILE A 100 5.45 4.86 4.06
N GLU A 101 5.42 4.44 2.80
CA GLU A 101 5.37 5.34 1.67
C GLU A 101 3.91 5.34 1.19
N GLY A 102 3.24 6.48 1.31
CA GLY A 102 1.86 6.66 0.88
C GLY A 102 1.84 7.35 -0.47
N GLY A 103 1.89 6.56 -1.54
CA GLY A 103 1.91 7.06 -2.92
C GLY A 103 0.61 7.75 -3.32
N VAL A 104 0.63 8.28 -4.55
CA VAL A 104 -0.57 8.70 -5.31
C VAL A 104 -0.97 7.63 -6.28
#